data_AF-A0A8J8KB31-F1
#
_entry.id   AF-A0A8J8KB31-F1
#
_cell.length_a   1.000
_cell.length_b   1.000
_cell.length_c   1.000
_cell.angle_alpha   90.00
_cell.angle_beta   90.00
_cell.angle_gamma   90.00
#
_symmetry.space_group_name_H-M   'P 1'
#
loop_
_entity.id
_entity.type
_entity.pdbx_description
1 polymer ?
#
loop_
_entity_poly.entity_id
_entity_poly.type
_entity_poly.pdbx_seq_one_letter_code
_entity_poly.pdbx_strand_id
1 'polypeptide(L)'
;MIWGIWDTLLSAVLVFIFWLCSVAFGNNLKSIIISGTTTAFATIGIFWIASVNTGLGVWSTAAILFPIAWAEMIIGAFIASKLY
;
A
#
# COMPACT_ATOMS: atom_id res chain seq x y z
N MET A 1 -8.53 17.86 3.57
CA MET A 1 -8.90 17.23 4.85
C MET A 1 -9.14 15.72 4.69
N ILE A 2 -9.99 15.26 3.75
CA ILE A 2 -10.26 13.82 3.56
C ILE A 2 -9.02 13.01 3.13
N TRP A 3 -8.17 13.57 2.27
CA TRP A 3 -6.94 12.92 1.81
C TRP A 3 -5.95 12.63 2.94
N GLY A 4 -5.79 13.55 3.90
CA GLY A 4 -4.91 13.30 5.05
C GLY A 4 -5.42 12.16 5.94
N ILE A 5 -6.74 12.02 6.10
CA ILE A 5 -7.34 10.88 6.83
C ILE A 5 -7.08 9.58 6.08
N TRP A 6 -7.27 9.60 4.76
CA TRP A 6 -6.98 8.47 3.88
C TRP A 6 -5.51 8.02 4.00
N ASP A 7 -4.56 8.95 3.88
CA ASP A 7 -3.13 8.65 3.95
C ASP A 7 -2.72 8.13 5.33
N THR A 8 -3.31 8.68 6.39
CA THR A 8 -3.08 8.20 7.77
C THR A 8 -3.60 6.77 7.95
N LEU A 9 -4.81 6.49 7.46
CA LEU A 9 -5.39 5.15 7.53
C LEU A 9 -4.56 4.14 6.71
N LEU A 10 -4.16 4.53 5.50
CA LEU A 10 -3.31 3.72 4.63
C LEU A 10 -1.98 3.38 5.31
N SER A 11 -1.35 4.36 5.96
CA SER A 11 -0.10 4.19 6.72
C SER A 11 -0.29 3.26 7.91
N ALA A 12 -1.38 3.43 8.69
CA ALA A 12 -1.69 2.57 9.83
C ALA A 12 -1.90 1.11 9.40
N VAL A 13 -2.64 0.89 8.30
CA VAL A 13 -2.85 -0.44 7.71
C VAL A 13 -1.54 -1.05 7.23
N LEU A 14 -0.69 -0.27 6.54
CA LEU A 14 0.62 -0.73 6.09
C LEU A 14 1.50 -1.20 7.26
N VAL A 15 1.59 -0.40 8.32
CA VAL A 15 2.35 -0.73 9.53
C VAL A 15 1.80 -1.97 10.21
N PHE A 16 0.47 -2.10 10.29
CA PHE A 16 -0.18 -3.28 10.88
C PHE A 16 0.10 -4.56 10.06
N ILE A 17 -0.01 -4.50 8.74
CA ILE A 17 0.29 -5.64 7.86
C ILE A 17 1.78 -5.97 7.91
N PHE A 18 2.66 -4.97 7.94
CA PHE A 18 4.09 -5.19 8.13
C PHE A 18 4.38 -5.92 9.45
N TRP A 19 3.77 -5.49 10.55
CA TRP A 19 3.89 -6.14 11.85
C TRP A 19 3.43 -7.61 11.81
N LEU A 20 2.30 -7.91 11.16
CA LEU A 20 1.87 -9.30 10.97
C LEU A 20 2.90 -10.11 10.17
N CYS A 21 3.46 -9.54 9.11
CA CYS A 21 4.49 -10.17 8.29
C CYS A 21 5.79 -10.37 9.10
N SER A 22 6.19 -9.41 9.94
CA SER A 22 7.40 -9.52 10.75
C SER A 22 7.27 -10.57 11.86
N VAL A 23 6.07 -10.74 12.43
CA VAL A 23 5.79 -11.83 13.38
C VAL A 23 5.87 -13.20 12.69
N ALA A 24 5.35 -13.32 11.47
CA ALA A 24 5.31 -14.60 10.74
C ALA A 24 6.62 -14.98 10.06
N PHE A 25 7.37 -14.01 9.51
CA PHE A 25 8.54 -14.25 8.66
C PHE A 25 9.83 -13.61 9.20
N GLY A 26 9.78 -12.87 10.30
CA GLY A 26 10.89 -12.06 10.82
C GLY A 26 10.99 -10.67 10.17
N ASN A 27 11.80 -9.77 10.76
CA ASN A 27 12.08 -8.45 10.18
C ASN A 27 13.14 -8.57 9.06
N ASN A 28 12.69 -8.84 7.84
CA ASN A 28 13.55 -9.00 6.66
C ASN A 28 12.89 -8.44 5.39
N LEU A 29 13.63 -8.49 4.27
CA LEU A 29 13.18 -7.98 2.98
C LEU A 29 11.87 -8.63 2.50
N LYS A 30 11.64 -9.90 2.81
CA LYS A 30 10.40 -10.62 2.44
C LYS A 30 9.19 -9.96 3.12
N SER A 31 9.29 -9.62 4.40
CA SER A 31 8.22 -8.93 5.14
C SER A 31 7.92 -7.55 4.55
N ILE A 32 8.95 -6.81 4.11
CA ILE A 32 8.78 -5.51 3.46
C ILE A 32 8.02 -5.66 2.14
N ILE A 33 8.47 -6.57 1.25
CA ILE A 33 7.87 -6.74 -0.07
C ILE A 33 6.43 -7.24 0.02
N ILE A 34 6.18 -8.24 0.86
CA ILE A 34 4.83 -8.82 1.01
C ILE A 34 3.88 -7.77 1.58
N SER A 35 4.23 -7.12 2.69
CA SER A 35 3.34 -6.14 3.32
C SER A 35 3.02 -4.94 2.43
N GLY A 36 4.02 -4.36 1.76
CA GLY A 36 3.81 -3.25 0.83
C GLY A 36 2.95 -3.64 -0.37
N THR A 37 3.20 -4.83 -0.94
CA THR A 37 2.40 -5.34 -2.08
C THR A 37 0.97 -5.64 -1.66
N THR A 38 0.76 -6.36 -0.57
CA THR A 38 -0.58 -6.67 -0.06
C THR A 38 -1.37 -5.40 0.23
N THR A 39 -0.75 -4.41 0.88
CA THR A 39 -1.41 -3.13 1.18
C THR A 39 -1.77 -2.39 -0.09
N ALA A 40 -0.85 -2.27 -1.06
CA ALA A 40 -1.09 -1.58 -2.33
C ALA A 40 -2.28 -2.19 -3.10
N PHE A 41 -2.32 -3.52 -3.25
CA PHE A 41 -3.41 -4.17 -3.98
C PHE A 41 -4.74 -4.10 -3.22
N ALA A 42 -4.73 -4.31 -1.90
CA ALA A 42 -5.95 -4.32 -1.08
C ALA A 42 -6.59 -2.93 -0.91
N THR A 43 -5.85 -1.86 -1.15
CA THR A 43 -6.35 -0.48 -1.00
C THR A 43 -6.41 0.23 -2.35
N ILE A 44 -5.25 0.56 -2.91
CA ILE A 44 -5.10 1.37 -4.13
C ILE A 44 -5.56 0.59 -5.37
N GLY A 45 -5.29 -0.72 -5.41
CA GLY A 45 -5.73 -1.59 -6.50
C GLY A 45 -7.27 -1.63 -6.60
N ILE A 46 -7.94 -1.92 -5.48
CA ILE A 46 -9.41 -1.93 -5.41
C ILE A 46 -9.98 -0.53 -5.69
N PHE A 47 -9.39 0.52 -5.13
CA PHE A 47 -9.78 1.91 -5.38
C PHE A 47 -9.78 2.25 -6.88
N TRP A 48 -8.74 1.83 -7.62
CA TRP A 48 -8.67 2.09 -9.05
C TRP A 48 -9.71 1.32 -9.85
N ILE A 49 -9.92 0.03 -9.53
CA ILE A 49 -10.97 -0.78 -10.15
C ILE A 49 -12.34 -0.11 -9.96
N ALA A 50 -12.66 0.32 -8.74
CA ALA A 50 -13.90 1.02 -8.45
C ALA A 50 -14.02 2.33 -9.24
N SER A 51 -12.97 3.14 -9.26
CA SER A 51 -12.94 4.43 -9.97
C SER A 51 -13.19 4.28 -11.47
N VAL A 52 -12.60 3.27 -12.11
CA VAL A 52 -12.86 2.98 -13.52
C VAL A 52 -14.30 2.52 -13.74
N ASN A 53 -14.81 1.64 -12.89
CA ASN A 53 -16.18 1.12 -13.01
C ASN A 53 -17.26 2.19 -12.79
N THR A 54 -16.96 3.26 -12.06
CA THR A 54 -17.86 4.42 -11.88
C THR A 54 -17.65 5.53 -12.91
N GLY A 55 -16.78 5.33 -13.91
CA GLY A 55 -16.49 6.33 -14.94
C GLY A 55 -15.68 7.53 -14.44
N LEU A 56 -15.07 7.44 -13.25
CA LEU A 56 -14.22 8.49 -12.67
C LEU A 56 -12.74 8.31 -13.03
N GLY A 57 -12.36 7.14 -13.54
CA GLY A 57 -10.99 6.75 -13.83
C GLY A 57 -10.83 6.11 -15.21
N VAL A 58 -9.57 6.06 -15.68
CA VAL A 58 -9.20 5.40 -16.94
C VAL A 58 -8.06 4.40 -16.66
N TRP A 59 -8.13 3.22 -17.29
CA TRP A 59 -7.09 2.18 -17.13
C TRP A 59 -5.68 2.64 -17.50
N SER A 60 -5.55 3.53 -18.48
CA SER A 60 -4.26 4.13 -18.86
C SER A 60 -3.63 4.92 -17.72
N THR A 61 -4.45 5.65 -16.95
CA THR A 61 -4.00 6.38 -15.77
C THR A 61 -3.61 5.43 -14.64
N ALA A 62 -4.41 4.40 -14.39
CA ALA A 62 -4.11 3.39 -13.37
C ALA A 62 -2.78 2.65 -13.67
N ALA A 63 -2.51 2.34 -14.94
CA ALA A 63 -1.26 1.69 -15.35
C ALA A 63 0.00 2.52 -15.06
N ILE A 64 -0.13 3.85 -14.92
CA ILE A 64 0.99 4.75 -14.58
C ILE A 64 1.04 4.99 -13.07
N LEU A 65 -0.11 5.29 -12.44
CA LEU A 65 -0.15 5.70 -11.04
C LEU A 65 -0.04 4.53 -10.06
N PHE A 66 -0.58 3.35 -10.40
CA PHE A 66 -0.51 2.19 -9.51
C PHE A 66 0.93 1.73 -9.23
N PRO A 67 1.82 1.59 -10.23
CA PRO A 67 3.22 1.24 -9.97
C PRO A 67 3.96 2.25 -9.07
N ILE A 68 3.67 3.54 -9.22
CA ILE A 68 4.26 4.61 -8.39
C ILE A 68 3.77 4.45 -6.94
N ALA A 69 2.45 4.33 -6.75
CA ALA A 69 1.87 4.18 -5.43
C ALA A 69 2.29 2.86 -4.75
N TRP A 70 2.48 1.79 -5.52
CA TRP A 70 3.06 0.55 -5.01
C TRP A 70 4.50 0.75 -4.50
N ALA A 71 5.34 1.48 -5.24
CA ALA A 71 6.69 1.81 -4.78
C ALA A 71 6.67 2.62 -3.47
N GLU A 72 5.72 3.55 -3.31
CA GLU A 72 5.52 4.28 -2.05
C GLU A 72 5.15 3.35 -0.89
N MET A 73 4.31 2.32 -1.13
CA MET A 73 3.99 1.32 -0.10
C MET A 73 5.22 0.49 0.30
N ILE A 74 6.11 0.17 -0.65
CA ILE A 74 7.38 -0.52 -0.36
C ILE A 74 8.30 0.38 0.48
N ILE A 75 8.40 1.67 0.15
CA ILE A 75 9.18 2.64 0.94
C ILE A 75 8.59 2.78 2.35
N GLY A 76 7.27 2.87 2.49
CA GLY A 76 6.60 2.92 3.78
C GLY A 76 6.86 1.68 4.63
N ALA A 77 6.79 0.48 4.03
CA ALA A 77 7.12 -0.77 4.71
C ALA A 77 8.60 -0.83 5.13
N PHE A 78 9.50 -0.29 4.31
CA PHE A 78 10.92 -0.17 4.67
C PHE A 78 11.13 0.77 5.86
N ILE A 79 10.42 1.91 5.91
CA ILE A 79 10.48 2.81 7.07
C ILE A 79 9.95 2.09 8.33
N ALA A 80 8.81 1.40 8.22
CA ALA A 80 8.26 0.61 9.32
C ALA A 80 9.26 -0.45 9.83
N SER A 81 10.03 -1.07 8.93
CA SER A 81 11.06 -2.05 9.28
C SER A 81 12.24 -1.48 10.07
N LYS A 82 12.45 -0.16 10.06
CA LYS A 82 13.50 0.53 10.83
C LYS A 82 13.03 1.04 12.18
N LEU A 83 11.72 1.12 12.37
CA LEU A 83 11.08 1.57 13.62
C LEU A 83 10.61 0.40 14.49
N TYR A 84 10.60 -0.82 13.93
CA TYR A 84 10.38 -2.08 14.63
C TYR A 84 11.63 -2.50 15.41
#